data_AF-A0A7L9C2Z4-F1
#
_entry.id   AF-A0A7L9C2Z4-F1
#
_cell.length_a   1.000
_cell.length_b   1.000
_cell.length_c   1.000
_cell.angle_alpha   90.00
_cell.angle_beta   90.00
_cell.angle_gamma   90.00
#
_symmetry.space_group_name_H-M   'P 1'
#
loop_
_entity.id
_entity.type
_entity.pdbx_description
1 polymer ?
#
loop_
_entity_poly.entity_id
_entity_poly.type
_entity_poly.pdbx_seq_one_letter_code
_entity_poly.pdbx_strand_id
1 'polypeptide(L)'
;MLHKYRVTFWTVGLSLIVGLAAWSSAGRVQAGPTCEQFVQTGPDEGGKKSTSKKKAKPKKSDDEMPRVRWGQKRNETDAEYDKRYERLLKRIKQDKRGDSSDGTFMKGQEEVRLWTYMGHPFIVRTDISKEFTADTAMYMEMLHREYGRAYSKLLGGVPADVREKIEVIVFADRETYMQNGGTPGSGGFFMSFGHLVGDRGPHWPARRYRLQQFTDGVTDFRKWEKGTLKHEAAHMELQLRLGNTLYPGANIGVPVDCPRWWNEGHAAVFEYWDFDKTVEENFAEIPNRGRYAPVIRRIVGTPKWKDFNYVWTIDPESWHKDMTSEQGFLNYAQAWSLAAYMMGGGRQGWKDFRAVFDLSKRVGSDRQTTYMGDRTRAWEEKFPAEAKETLEKNWTKWVQENISRDKSVPDEEYYLKRGGYNPDVKDKLQRYSSTEIENLRKWIREEEERRKKSKQIER
;
A
#
# COMPACT_ATOMS: atom_id res chain seq x y z
N MET A 1 45.05 49.85 -19.77
CA MET A 1 43.61 50.05 -20.01
C MET A 1 43.17 48.99 -21.02
N LEU A 2 42.77 47.80 -20.55
CA LEU A 2 41.98 46.78 -21.28
C LEU A 2 41.86 45.49 -20.44
N HIS A 3 40.68 44.87 -20.53
CA HIS A 3 40.27 43.51 -20.10
C HIS A 3 39.81 43.29 -18.64
N LYS A 4 38.48 43.41 -18.46
CA LYS A 4 37.68 42.62 -17.50
C LYS A 4 36.60 41.88 -18.30
N TYR A 5 36.68 40.56 -18.37
CA TYR A 5 35.58 39.71 -18.85
C TYR A 5 34.69 39.31 -17.67
N ARG A 6 33.39 39.60 -17.79
CA ARG A 6 32.31 39.10 -16.94
C ARG A 6 31.92 37.70 -17.42
N VAL A 7 31.98 36.72 -16.54
CA VAL A 7 31.28 35.44 -16.69
C VAL A 7 29.92 35.59 -16.01
N THR A 8 28.86 35.69 -16.80
CA THR A 8 27.48 35.66 -16.32
C THR A 8 26.98 34.22 -16.41
N PHE A 9 26.84 33.56 -15.26
CA PHE A 9 26.44 32.16 -15.14
C PHE A 9 24.97 31.96 -15.52
N TRP A 10 24.74 31.20 -16.58
CA TRP A 10 23.46 30.57 -16.93
C TRP A 10 23.11 29.51 -15.87
N THR A 11 22.34 29.86 -14.84
CA THR A 11 21.90 28.89 -13.80
C THR A 11 20.38 28.78 -13.68
N VAL A 12 19.61 29.50 -14.49
CA VAL A 12 18.14 29.55 -14.38
C VAL A 12 17.43 28.61 -15.37
N GLY A 13 18.13 28.11 -16.39
CA GLY A 13 17.54 27.22 -17.42
C GLY A 13 17.50 25.72 -17.07
N LEU A 14 18.40 25.23 -16.21
CA LEU A 14 18.51 23.79 -15.91
C LEU A 14 17.45 23.28 -14.91
N SER A 15 17.00 24.13 -13.99
CA SER A 15 16.06 23.75 -12.93
C SER A 15 14.64 23.47 -13.46
N LEU A 16 14.24 24.12 -14.56
CA LEU A 16 12.91 23.94 -15.17
C LEU A 16 12.82 22.68 -16.04
N ILE A 17 13.92 22.27 -16.69
CA ILE A 17 13.94 21.10 -17.57
C ILE A 17 14.06 19.79 -16.75
N VAL A 18 14.81 19.81 -15.64
CA VAL A 18 14.86 18.65 -14.71
C VAL A 18 13.54 18.47 -13.96
N GLY A 19 12.81 19.56 -13.67
CA GLY A 19 11.47 19.51 -13.06
C GLY A 19 10.41 18.85 -13.94
N LEU A 20 10.43 19.14 -15.25
CA LEU A 20 9.49 18.54 -16.22
C LEU A 20 9.81 17.06 -16.53
N ALA A 21 11.09 16.67 -16.53
CA ALA A 21 11.49 15.27 -16.68
C ALA A 21 11.26 14.43 -15.41
N ALA A 22 11.44 14.99 -14.21
CA ALA A 22 11.11 14.27 -12.98
C ALA A 22 9.59 14.03 -12.84
N TRP A 23 8.74 14.90 -13.39
CA TRP A 23 7.29 14.74 -13.39
C TRP A 23 6.75 13.66 -14.34
N SER A 24 7.46 13.30 -15.41
CA SER A 24 6.99 12.27 -16.34
C SER A 24 7.39 10.83 -15.96
N SER A 25 8.41 10.63 -15.10
CA SER A 25 8.74 9.30 -14.55
C SER A 25 8.33 9.09 -13.09
N ALA A 26 7.91 10.14 -12.38
CA ALA A 26 7.13 10.02 -11.15
C ALA A 26 5.67 9.71 -11.50
N GLY A 27 5.44 8.57 -12.16
CA GLY A 27 4.10 8.02 -12.33
C GLY A 27 3.50 7.85 -10.93
N ARG A 28 2.51 8.68 -10.61
CA ARG A 28 1.73 8.69 -9.36
C ARG A 28 1.56 7.26 -8.85
N VAL A 29 2.27 6.87 -7.80
CA VAL A 29 2.08 5.54 -7.22
C VAL A 29 0.77 5.60 -6.44
N GLN A 30 -0.25 4.92 -6.98
CA GLN A 30 -1.61 4.89 -6.46
C GLN A 30 -1.88 3.47 -5.93
N ALA A 31 -2.31 3.34 -4.68
CA ALA A 31 -2.85 2.08 -4.20
C ALA A 31 -4.14 1.73 -4.97
N GLY A 32 -4.45 0.45 -5.07
CA GLY A 32 -5.59 -0.03 -5.86
C GLY A 32 -6.94 0.43 -5.34
N PRO A 33 -7.97 0.43 -6.21
CA PRO A 33 -9.33 0.73 -5.80
C PRO A 33 -9.75 -0.17 -4.63
N THR A 34 -10.33 0.44 -3.61
CA THR A 34 -11.19 -0.30 -2.67
C THR A 34 -12.55 -0.48 -3.36
N CYS A 35 -13.11 -1.68 -3.31
CA CYS A 35 -14.44 -1.94 -3.89
C CYS A 35 -15.57 -1.10 -3.26
N GLU A 36 -15.30 -0.48 -2.11
CA GLU A 36 -16.20 0.48 -1.46
C GLU A 36 -16.62 1.63 -2.38
N GLN A 37 -15.78 2.01 -3.35
CA GLN A 37 -16.11 3.04 -4.34
C GLN A 37 -17.30 2.68 -5.23
N PHE A 38 -17.66 1.40 -5.38
CA PHE A 38 -18.79 0.96 -6.21
C PHE A 38 -20.10 0.81 -5.43
N VAL A 39 -20.01 0.62 -4.11
CA VAL A 39 -21.18 0.45 -3.24
C VAL A 39 -21.56 1.78 -2.58
N GLN A 40 -20.64 2.73 -2.37
CA GLN A 40 -20.88 3.95 -1.58
C GLN A 40 -21.21 5.23 -2.39
N THR A 41 -21.09 5.24 -3.73
CA THR A 41 -21.40 6.44 -4.55
C THR A 41 -22.89 6.54 -4.93
N GLY A 42 -23.77 6.65 -3.94
CA GLY A 42 -25.12 7.20 -4.13
C GLY A 42 -25.19 8.62 -3.58
N PRO A 43 -26.06 9.51 -4.08
CA PRO A 43 -26.26 10.82 -3.47
C PRO A 43 -26.71 10.64 -2.02
N ASP A 44 -26.00 11.29 -1.10
CA ASP A 44 -26.49 11.48 0.27
C ASP A 44 -27.73 12.37 0.18
N GLU A 45 -28.92 11.76 0.21
CA GLU A 45 -30.14 12.52 0.38
C GLU A 45 -30.17 13.12 1.79
N GLY A 46 -30.00 14.44 1.83
CA GLY A 46 -30.07 15.25 3.02
C GLY A 46 -31.37 15.05 3.77
N GLY A 47 -31.24 14.77 5.07
CA GLY A 47 -32.34 14.71 6.01
C GLY A 47 -31.94 15.28 7.36
N LYS A 48 -31.73 16.60 7.44
CA LYS A 48 -31.73 17.31 8.73
C LYS A 48 -33.11 17.16 9.38
N LYS A 49 -33.23 16.31 10.39
CA LYS A 49 -34.26 16.44 11.43
C LYS A 49 -33.59 16.66 12.77
N SER A 50 -33.65 17.90 13.22
CA SER A 50 -33.33 18.30 14.59
C SER A 50 -34.30 17.57 15.53
N THR A 51 -33.75 16.76 16.43
CA THR A 51 -34.49 16.29 17.61
C THR A 51 -33.81 16.84 18.85
N SER A 52 -34.65 17.40 19.72
CA SER A 52 -34.31 18.17 20.89
C SER A 52 -33.54 17.37 21.94
N LYS A 53 -32.57 18.03 22.57
CA LYS A 53 -31.75 17.52 23.68
C LYS A 53 -32.62 16.99 24.83
N LYS A 54 -32.60 15.68 25.06
CA LYS A 54 -32.83 15.11 26.41
C LYS A 54 -31.48 14.87 27.07
N LYS A 55 -31.24 15.52 28.22
CA LYS A 55 -30.09 15.28 29.10
C LYS A 55 -30.09 13.82 29.55
N ALA A 56 -29.19 13.00 28.99
CA ALA A 56 -28.88 11.68 29.51
C ALA A 56 -27.82 11.79 30.62
N LYS A 57 -28.05 11.05 31.72
CA LYS A 57 -27.12 10.87 32.85
C LYS A 57 -25.77 10.29 32.36
N PRO A 58 -24.67 10.53 33.08
CA PRO A 58 -23.35 10.03 32.69
C PRO A 58 -23.37 8.49 32.66
N LYS A 59 -23.13 7.90 31.49
CA LYS A 59 -22.81 6.48 31.37
C LYS A 59 -21.44 6.26 32.00
N LYS A 60 -21.37 5.23 32.86
CA LYS A 60 -20.12 4.65 33.34
C LYS A 60 -19.23 4.30 32.14
N SER A 61 -17.93 4.50 32.35
CA SER A 61 -16.81 4.30 31.44
C SER A 61 -17.00 3.15 30.46
N ASP A 62 -16.77 3.43 29.17
CA ASP A 62 -16.50 2.40 28.18
C ASP A 62 -15.41 1.48 28.74
N ASP A 63 -15.77 0.20 28.90
CA ASP A 63 -14.90 -0.87 29.35
C ASP A 63 -13.52 -0.80 28.67
N GLU A 64 -12.48 -0.99 29.47
CA GLU A 64 -11.09 -1.13 29.05
C GLU A 64 -10.98 -2.29 28.05
N MET A 65 -11.20 -2.02 26.76
CA MET A 65 -10.91 -3.01 25.73
C MET A 65 -9.44 -3.43 25.86
N PRO A 66 -9.15 -4.74 25.94
CA PRO A 66 -7.79 -5.22 26.16
C PRO A 66 -6.85 -4.65 25.10
N ARG A 67 -5.74 -4.09 25.57
CA ARG A 67 -4.78 -3.38 24.72
C ARG A 67 -4.10 -4.37 23.78
N VAL A 68 -4.25 -4.12 22.47
CA VAL A 68 -3.62 -4.98 21.44
C VAL A 68 -2.11 -4.79 21.46
N ARG A 69 -1.37 -5.89 21.63
CA ARG A 69 0.11 -5.86 21.68
C ARG A 69 0.75 -5.88 20.29
N TRP A 70 0.51 -4.82 19.52
CA TRP A 70 1.05 -4.67 18.18
C TRP A 70 2.57 -4.80 18.14
N GLY A 71 3.10 -5.72 17.34
CA GLY A 71 4.54 -5.87 17.17
C GLY A 71 5.27 -6.47 18.36
N GLN A 72 4.56 -7.19 19.24
CA GLN A 72 5.17 -8.11 20.17
C GLN A 72 6.03 -9.12 19.41
N LYS A 73 7.24 -9.39 19.92
CA LYS A 73 8.14 -10.38 19.31
C LYS A 73 7.76 -11.77 19.83
N ARG A 74 8.00 -12.81 19.02
CA ARG A 74 7.64 -14.21 19.37
C ARG A 74 8.12 -14.69 20.74
N ASN A 75 9.26 -14.17 21.21
CA ASN A 75 9.88 -14.52 22.49
C ASN A 75 9.86 -13.36 23.49
N GLU A 76 9.08 -12.30 23.24
CA GLU A 76 8.94 -11.16 24.14
C GLU A 76 7.76 -11.38 25.07
N THR A 77 8.04 -11.39 26.38
CA THR A 77 7.00 -11.46 27.41
C THR A 77 6.12 -10.21 27.40
N ASP A 78 4.90 -10.32 27.92
CA ASP A 78 3.99 -9.17 28.06
C ASP A 78 4.63 -8.01 28.84
N ALA A 79 5.37 -8.32 29.91
CA ALA A 79 6.07 -7.31 30.71
C ALA A 79 7.20 -6.60 29.92
N GLU A 80 7.95 -7.33 29.08
CA GLU A 80 8.97 -6.74 28.22
C GLU A 80 8.35 -5.86 27.14
N TYR A 81 7.24 -6.32 26.53
CA TYR A 81 6.47 -5.56 25.57
C TYR A 81 5.96 -4.24 26.19
N ASP A 82 5.33 -4.32 27.35
CA ASP A 82 4.76 -3.14 28.02
C ASP A 82 5.86 -2.15 28.43
N LYS A 83 7.00 -2.65 28.95
CA LYS A 83 8.19 -1.81 29.21
C LYS A 83 8.76 -1.16 27.95
N ARG A 84 8.77 -1.85 26.80
CA ARG A 84 9.19 -1.26 25.52
C ARG A 84 8.21 -0.18 25.07
N TYR A 85 6.91 -0.43 25.19
CA TYR A 85 5.88 0.52 24.81
C TYR A 85 5.87 1.77 25.69
N GLU A 86 5.99 1.64 27.01
CA GLU A 86 6.09 2.78 27.93
C GLU A 86 7.29 3.68 27.61
N ARG A 87 8.44 3.06 27.29
CA ARG A 87 9.62 3.80 26.83
C ARG A 87 9.36 4.54 25.52
N LEU A 88 8.61 3.93 24.61
CA LEU A 88 8.24 4.53 23.34
C LEU A 88 7.28 5.72 23.54
N LEU A 89 6.26 5.59 24.39
CA LEU A 89 5.38 6.68 24.80
C LEU A 89 6.17 7.87 25.35
N LYS A 90 7.16 7.66 26.23
CA LYS A 90 7.99 8.74 26.77
C LYS A 90 8.78 9.51 25.69
N ARG A 91 9.03 8.89 24.54
CA ARG A 91 9.78 9.48 23.41
C ARG A 91 8.89 10.19 22.40
N ILE A 92 7.59 9.95 22.40
CA ILE A 92 6.64 10.62 21.51
C ILE A 92 6.37 12.02 22.02
N LYS A 93 6.48 12.99 21.10
CA LYS A 93 6.25 14.42 21.36
C LYS A 93 5.32 14.97 20.29
N GLN A 94 4.49 15.94 20.66
CA GLN A 94 3.74 16.69 19.68
C GLN A 94 4.68 17.71 19.01
N ASP A 95 4.59 17.84 17.68
CA ASP A 95 5.41 18.77 16.91
C ASP A 95 5.20 20.21 17.41
N LYS A 96 6.29 21.00 17.46
CA LYS A 96 6.22 22.41 17.84
C LYS A 96 6.01 23.29 16.60
N ARG A 97 5.41 24.47 16.82
CA ARG A 97 5.26 25.48 15.79
C ARG A 97 6.65 26.01 15.39
N GLY A 98 6.96 26.02 14.10
CA GLY A 98 8.24 26.50 13.56
C GLY A 98 9.44 25.56 13.74
N ASP A 99 9.23 24.29 14.13
CA ASP A 99 10.30 23.28 14.04
C ASP A 99 10.67 23.05 12.56
N SER A 100 11.94 22.71 12.30
CA SER A 100 12.48 22.36 10.95
C SER A 100 11.74 21.23 10.21
N SER A 101 10.76 20.61 10.86
CA SER A 101 9.83 19.61 10.34
C SER A 101 8.56 20.22 9.71
N ASP A 102 8.38 21.55 9.72
CA ASP A 102 7.16 22.28 9.32
C ASP A 102 5.88 21.56 9.76
N GLY A 103 5.87 21.10 11.02
CA GLY A 103 5.05 19.97 11.48
C GLY A 103 3.56 20.21 11.71
N THR A 104 2.98 21.19 11.02
CA THR A 104 1.54 21.46 11.03
C THR A 104 0.93 21.03 9.71
N PHE A 105 -0.17 20.28 9.78
CA PHE A 105 -0.95 19.85 8.63
C PHE A 105 -2.30 20.56 8.64
N MET A 106 -2.90 20.77 7.48
CA MET A 106 -4.20 21.42 7.40
C MET A 106 -5.31 20.42 7.67
N LYS A 107 -6.28 20.80 8.52
CA LYS A 107 -7.57 20.12 8.70
C LYS A 107 -8.67 21.17 8.57
N GLY A 108 -9.20 21.30 7.36
CA GLY A 108 -10.05 22.42 6.99
C GLY A 108 -9.28 23.74 7.05
N GLN A 109 -9.68 24.64 7.95
CA GLN A 109 -9.02 25.93 8.17
C GLN A 109 -8.03 25.91 9.35
N GLU A 110 -7.90 24.78 10.06
CA GLU A 110 -7.07 24.68 11.25
C GLU A 110 -5.73 23.98 10.96
N GLU A 111 -4.65 24.50 11.55
CA GLU A 111 -3.36 23.82 11.60
C GLU A 111 -3.35 22.78 12.73
N VAL A 112 -3.22 21.51 12.38
CA VAL A 112 -3.15 20.39 13.32
C VAL A 112 -1.70 19.98 13.52
N ARG A 113 -1.32 19.81 14.79
CA ARG A 113 0.01 19.36 15.20
C ARG A 113 0.04 17.85 15.36
N LEU A 114 1.03 17.20 14.76
CA LEU A 114 1.16 15.75 14.83
C LEU A 114 1.89 15.28 16.08
N TRP A 115 1.52 14.10 16.55
CA TRP A 115 2.27 13.29 17.50
C TRP A 115 3.35 12.51 16.77
N THR A 116 4.61 12.78 17.10
CA THR A 116 5.78 12.28 16.39
C THR A 116 6.65 11.38 17.26
N TYR A 117 7.00 10.21 16.72
CA TYR A 117 8.07 9.33 17.20
C TYR A 117 9.22 9.34 16.22
N MET A 118 10.43 9.72 16.66
CA MET A 118 11.65 9.65 15.84
C MET A 118 12.51 8.43 16.21
N GLY A 119 12.06 7.24 15.84
CA GLY A 119 12.80 5.97 15.97
C GLY A 119 13.77 5.73 14.82
N HIS A 120 14.54 4.64 14.87
CA HIS A 120 15.21 4.10 13.69
C HIS A 120 14.58 2.73 13.37
N PRO A 121 14.23 2.44 12.11
CA PRO A 121 14.41 3.31 10.94
C PRO A 121 13.29 4.34 10.73
N PHE A 122 12.23 4.34 11.55
CA PHE A 122 11.01 5.10 11.28
C PHE A 122 10.89 6.44 12.01
N ILE A 123 10.40 7.45 11.30
CA ILE A 123 9.74 8.62 11.87
C ILE A 123 8.23 8.40 11.72
N VAL A 124 7.50 8.21 12.81
CA VAL A 124 6.05 7.94 12.76
C VAL A 124 5.29 9.15 13.27
N ARG A 125 4.30 9.60 12.51
CA ARG A 125 3.54 10.83 12.78
C ARG A 125 2.05 10.61 12.57
N THR A 126 1.22 11.19 13.42
CA THR A 126 -0.25 11.13 13.29
C THR A 126 -0.92 12.30 14.02
N ASP A 127 -2.10 12.72 13.56
CA ASP A 127 -2.97 13.73 14.19
C ASP A 127 -3.94 13.12 15.21
N ILE A 128 -3.83 11.82 15.49
CA ILE A 128 -4.81 11.08 16.28
C ILE A 128 -4.52 11.13 17.79
N SER A 129 -3.47 10.42 18.25
CA SER A 129 -3.08 10.42 19.65
C SER A 129 -1.65 9.92 19.82
N LYS A 130 -1.08 10.17 21.01
CA LYS A 130 0.22 9.67 21.42
C LYS A 130 0.29 8.14 21.42
N GLU A 131 -0.74 7.48 21.94
CA GLU A 131 -0.86 6.02 21.99
C GLU A 131 -1.00 5.43 20.58
N PHE A 132 -1.74 6.11 19.69
CA PHE A 132 -1.83 5.70 18.30
C PHE A 132 -0.48 5.77 17.58
N THR A 133 0.30 6.85 17.79
CA THR A 133 1.68 6.93 17.28
C THR A 133 2.51 5.75 17.77
N ALA A 134 2.34 5.37 19.03
CA ALA A 134 3.05 4.22 19.60
C ALA A 134 2.64 2.90 18.97
N ASP A 135 1.33 2.64 18.88
CA ASP A 135 0.77 1.45 18.23
C ASP A 135 1.26 1.35 16.76
N THR A 136 1.30 2.48 16.04
CA THR A 136 1.77 2.53 14.66
C THR A 136 3.27 2.26 14.55
N ALA A 137 4.09 2.85 15.42
CA ALA A 137 5.54 2.61 15.43
C ALA A 137 5.87 1.14 15.69
N MET A 138 5.23 0.53 16.69
CA MET A 138 5.43 -0.89 17.00
C MET A 138 4.97 -1.80 15.85
N TYR A 139 3.87 -1.41 15.18
CA TYR A 139 3.36 -2.15 14.02
C TYR A 139 4.28 -2.04 12.80
N MET A 140 4.83 -0.86 12.49
CA MET A 140 5.80 -0.68 11.40
C MET A 140 7.10 -1.45 11.65
N GLU A 141 7.58 -1.49 12.90
CA GLU A 141 8.72 -2.34 13.26
C GLU A 141 8.44 -3.84 13.02
N MET A 142 7.20 -4.28 13.28
CA MET A 142 6.78 -5.64 12.96
C MET A 142 6.72 -5.90 11.46
N LEU A 143 6.08 -5.00 10.69
CA LEU A 143 5.99 -5.12 9.23
C LEU A 143 7.37 -5.24 8.60
N HIS A 144 8.29 -4.33 8.93
CA HIS A 144 9.67 -4.34 8.44
C HIS A 144 10.38 -5.67 8.72
N ARG A 145 10.21 -6.21 9.94
CA ARG A 145 10.81 -7.48 10.35
C ARG A 145 10.22 -8.67 9.59
N GLU A 146 8.89 -8.79 9.58
CA GLU A 146 8.22 -9.98 9.03
C GLU A 146 8.27 -9.99 7.51
N TYR A 147 8.11 -8.84 6.85
CA TYR A 147 8.30 -8.74 5.41
C TYR A 147 9.77 -8.92 5.05
N GLY A 148 10.69 -8.43 5.90
CA GLY A 148 12.10 -8.67 5.70
C GLY A 148 12.47 -10.15 5.65
N ARG A 149 11.83 -10.98 6.48
CA ARG A 149 11.95 -12.45 6.43
C ARG A 149 11.37 -13.02 5.14
N ALA A 150 10.17 -12.56 4.74
CA ALA A 150 9.54 -13.00 3.50
C ALA A 150 10.42 -12.70 2.27
N TYR A 151 10.90 -11.46 2.14
CA TYR A 151 11.81 -11.08 1.06
C TYR A 151 13.16 -11.77 1.12
N SER A 152 13.71 -12.02 2.32
CA SER A 152 14.94 -12.82 2.46
C SER A 152 14.77 -14.21 1.84
N LYS A 153 13.59 -14.81 1.99
CA LYS A 153 13.26 -16.10 1.40
C LYS A 153 13.07 -16.03 -0.12
N LEU A 154 12.37 -15.01 -0.62
CA LEU A 154 12.12 -14.80 -2.05
C LEU A 154 13.39 -14.43 -2.84
N LEU A 155 14.24 -13.58 -2.26
CA LEU A 155 15.38 -12.96 -2.96
C LEU A 155 16.73 -13.58 -2.57
N GLY A 156 16.75 -14.58 -1.68
CA GLY A 156 17.99 -15.22 -1.26
C GLY A 156 18.87 -14.31 -0.40
N GLY A 157 18.28 -13.60 0.56
CA GLY A 157 19.00 -12.80 1.55
C GLY A 157 19.37 -11.38 1.12
N VAL A 158 18.81 -10.85 0.03
CA VAL A 158 19.02 -9.45 -0.37
C VAL A 158 18.54 -8.51 0.75
N PRO A 159 19.44 -7.72 1.37
CA PRO A 159 19.07 -6.84 2.48
C PRO A 159 18.31 -5.60 2.00
N ALA A 160 17.48 -5.04 2.88
CA ALA A 160 16.92 -3.71 2.69
C ALA A 160 18.01 -2.63 2.88
N ASP A 161 18.12 -1.69 1.95
CA ASP A 161 19.09 -0.59 1.99
C ASP A 161 18.49 0.64 2.68
N VAL A 162 18.56 0.66 4.02
CA VAL A 162 18.01 1.74 4.85
C VAL A 162 19.07 2.80 5.15
N ARG A 163 19.42 3.62 4.14
CA ARG A 163 20.44 4.69 4.28
C ARG A 163 19.98 5.92 5.05
N GLU A 164 18.68 6.09 5.22
CA GLU A 164 18.06 7.22 5.89
C GLU A 164 16.78 6.78 6.61
N LYS A 165 16.17 7.69 7.37
CA LYS A 165 14.91 7.36 8.02
C LYS A 165 13.77 7.30 7.01
N ILE A 166 12.72 6.56 7.38
CA ILE A 166 11.49 6.46 6.61
C ILE A 166 10.39 7.18 7.38
N GLU A 167 9.76 8.17 6.76
CA GLU A 167 8.62 8.87 7.34
C GLU A 167 7.33 8.07 7.11
N VAL A 168 6.54 7.88 8.16
CA VAL A 168 5.25 7.19 8.13
C VAL A 168 4.22 8.13 8.74
N ILE A 169 3.23 8.52 7.95
CA ILE A 169 2.17 9.45 8.35
C ILE A 169 0.82 8.76 8.24
N VAL A 170 0.08 8.76 9.35
CA VAL A 170 -1.28 8.21 9.40
C VAL A 170 -2.23 9.31 9.84
N PHE A 171 -3.05 9.77 8.90
CA PHE A 171 -4.07 10.79 9.13
C PHE A 171 -5.34 10.18 9.74
N ALA A 172 -6.05 10.96 10.55
CA ALA A 172 -7.26 10.56 11.25
C ALA A 172 -8.48 10.37 10.34
N ASP A 173 -8.46 10.97 9.14
CA ASP A 173 -9.53 10.90 8.16
C ASP A 173 -9.03 11.21 6.75
N ARG A 174 -9.85 10.83 5.77
CA ARG A 174 -9.59 11.04 4.34
C ARG A 174 -9.44 12.51 3.97
N GLU A 175 -10.25 13.39 4.54
CA GLU A 175 -10.22 14.83 4.20
C GLU A 175 -8.85 15.44 4.51
N THR A 176 -8.36 15.19 5.73
CA THR A 176 -7.04 15.62 6.19
C THR A 176 -5.94 15.02 5.30
N TYR A 177 -6.02 13.73 4.95
CA TYR A 177 -5.06 13.14 4.01
C TYR A 177 -5.07 13.84 2.66
N MET A 178 -6.24 14.08 2.07
CA MET A 178 -6.38 14.74 0.75
C MET A 178 -5.85 16.17 0.75
N GLN A 179 -6.09 16.94 1.83
CA GLN A 179 -5.58 18.32 1.96
C GLN A 179 -4.04 18.39 2.05
N ASN A 180 -3.40 17.29 2.44
CA ASN A 180 -1.97 17.23 2.74
C ASN A 180 -1.18 16.36 1.76
N GLY A 181 -1.59 16.38 0.49
CA GLY A 181 -0.89 15.68 -0.60
C GLY A 181 -1.35 14.23 -0.81
N GLY A 182 -2.44 13.83 -0.16
CA GLY A 182 -3.07 12.54 -0.40
C GLY A 182 -3.53 12.36 -1.84
N THR A 183 -3.34 11.16 -2.38
CA THR A 183 -3.68 10.88 -3.78
C THR A 183 -5.17 10.51 -3.92
N PRO A 184 -5.93 11.18 -4.83
CA PRO A 184 -7.34 10.86 -5.06
C PRO A 184 -7.54 9.37 -5.41
N GLY A 185 -8.55 8.75 -4.79
CA GLY A 185 -8.91 7.36 -5.07
C GLY A 185 -8.06 6.31 -4.34
N SER A 186 -7.05 6.72 -3.56
CA SER A 186 -6.15 5.82 -2.83
C SER A 186 -6.31 5.91 -1.31
N GLY A 187 -6.22 4.78 -0.61
CA GLY A 187 -6.19 4.72 0.87
C GLY A 187 -4.85 5.18 1.47
N GLY A 188 -3.78 5.13 0.68
CA GLY A 188 -2.44 5.52 1.07
C GLY A 188 -1.49 5.49 -0.12
N PHE A 189 -0.23 5.80 0.10
CA PHE A 189 0.83 5.66 -0.91
C PHE A 189 2.21 5.70 -0.26
N PHE A 190 3.15 4.99 -0.87
CA PHE A 190 4.56 5.07 -0.58
C PHE A 190 5.32 5.84 -1.67
N MET A 191 6.00 6.91 -1.25
CA MET A 191 6.94 7.67 -2.07
C MET A 191 8.37 7.28 -1.75
N SER A 192 9.17 7.13 -2.80
CA SER A 192 10.59 6.79 -2.72
C SER A 192 11.52 7.76 -3.45
N PHE A 193 10.97 8.76 -4.15
CA PHE A 193 11.73 9.83 -4.78
C PHE A 193 11.78 11.03 -3.83
N GLY A 194 12.93 11.73 -3.82
CA GLY A 194 13.15 12.88 -2.95
C GLY A 194 12.00 13.88 -3.02
N HIS A 195 11.64 14.48 -1.88
CA HIS A 195 10.70 15.60 -1.82
C HIS A 195 11.27 16.77 -2.63
N LEU A 196 11.07 16.77 -3.95
CA LEU A 196 11.53 17.81 -4.88
C LEU A 196 10.85 19.15 -4.61
N VAL A 197 9.83 19.16 -3.74
CA VAL A 197 9.07 20.36 -3.36
C VAL A 197 9.04 20.45 -1.83
N GLY A 198 10.09 21.04 -1.26
CA GLY A 198 10.06 22.04 -0.18
C GLY A 198 9.21 21.88 1.09
N ASP A 199 8.52 20.76 1.34
CA ASP A 199 7.64 20.62 2.51
C ASP A 199 8.38 20.24 3.79
N ARG A 200 9.67 19.86 3.67
CA ARG A 200 10.56 19.57 4.78
C ARG A 200 11.88 20.30 4.60
N GLY A 201 12.40 20.86 5.69
CA GLY A 201 13.69 21.54 5.67
C GLY A 201 14.86 20.61 5.27
N PRO A 202 16.00 21.17 4.85
CA PRO A 202 17.14 20.39 4.38
C PRO A 202 17.72 19.44 5.43
N HIS A 203 17.41 19.62 6.71
CA HIS A 203 17.90 18.80 7.82
C HIS A 203 16.94 17.66 8.21
N TRP A 204 15.81 17.50 7.52
CA TRP A 204 14.87 16.41 7.80
C TRP A 204 15.52 15.05 7.51
N PRO A 205 15.48 14.07 8.44
CA PRO A 205 16.24 12.83 8.29
C PRO A 205 15.58 11.77 7.40
N ALA A 206 14.36 12.01 6.91
CA ALA A 206 13.66 11.15 5.95
C ALA A 206 13.39 11.94 4.65
N ARG A 207 14.38 11.98 3.76
CA ARG A 207 14.36 12.90 2.59
C ARG A 207 13.67 12.30 1.36
N ARG A 208 13.66 10.97 1.25
CA ARG A 208 13.25 10.21 0.06
C ARG A 208 12.11 9.24 0.34
N TYR A 209 12.04 8.69 1.55
CA TYR A 209 11.07 7.65 1.88
C TYR A 209 9.95 8.18 2.75
N ARG A 210 8.74 8.21 2.19
CA ARG A 210 7.52 8.60 2.91
C ARG A 210 6.36 7.66 2.59
N LEU A 211 5.77 7.08 3.62
CA LEU A 211 4.50 6.37 3.57
C LEU A 211 3.42 7.29 4.14
N GLN A 212 2.34 7.52 3.40
CA GLN A 212 1.18 8.25 3.89
C GLN A 212 -0.08 7.39 3.73
N GLN A 213 -0.99 7.46 4.70
CA GLN A 213 -2.32 6.88 4.60
C GLN A 213 -3.28 7.65 5.49
N PHE A 214 -4.58 7.47 5.27
CA PHE A 214 -5.57 7.78 6.29
C PHE A 214 -6.13 6.51 6.91
N THR A 215 -6.65 6.67 8.12
CA THR A 215 -7.61 5.75 8.73
C THR A 215 -8.89 6.53 8.91
N ASP A 216 -10.06 5.89 8.93
CA ASP A 216 -11.30 6.58 9.35
C ASP A 216 -11.42 6.54 10.89
N GLY A 217 -10.35 6.94 11.58
CA GLY A 217 -10.20 7.02 13.05
C GLY A 217 -9.46 5.86 13.75
N VAL A 218 -9.17 6.02 15.07
CA VAL A 218 -8.47 5.03 15.94
C VAL A 218 -9.12 3.66 15.89
N THR A 219 -10.45 3.70 15.86
CA THR A 219 -11.34 2.55 15.93
C THR A 219 -11.10 1.63 14.74
N ASP A 220 -10.84 2.17 13.55
CA ASP A 220 -10.59 1.37 12.35
C ASP A 220 -9.18 0.79 12.31
N PHE A 221 -8.17 1.54 12.77
CA PHE A 221 -6.81 1.02 12.91
C PHE A 221 -6.70 -0.13 13.92
N ARG A 222 -7.54 -0.12 14.97
CA ARG A 222 -7.59 -1.19 15.99
C ARG A 222 -8.49 -2.36 15.61
N LYS A 223 -9.50 -2.17 14.74
CA LYS A 223 -10.54 -3.17 14.42
C LYS A 223 -10.33 -3.91 13.09
N TRP A 224 -9.65 -3.32 12.12
CA TRP A 224 -9.53 -3.89 10.77
C TRP A 224 -8.15 -4.47 10.47
N GLU A 225 -8.12 -5.41 9.51
CA GLU A 225 -6.90 -5.74 8.79
C GLU A 225 -6.37 -4.43 8.22
N LYS A 226 -5.17 -4.03 8.64
CA LYS A 226 -4.46 -2.84 8.18
C LYS A 226 -3.97 -3.03 6.74
N GLY A 227 -4.86 -3.45 5.84
CA GLY A 227 -4.57 -3.84 4.47
C GLY A 227 -3.80 -2.76 3.74
N THR A 228 -4.25 -1.51 3.82
CA THR A 228 -3.54 -0.35 3.23
C THR A 228 -2.13 -0.18 3.80
N LEU A 229 -1.96 -0.14 5.12
CA LEU A 229 -0.62 0.02 5.71
C LEU A 229 0.30 -1.16 5.35
N LYS A 230 -0.24 -2.38 5.34
CA LYS A 230 0.45 -3.59 4.91
C LYS A 230 0.85 -3.53 3.43
N HIS A 231 -0.02 -3.03 2.57
CA HIS A 231 0.20 -2.84 1.13
C HIS A 231 1.32 -1.82 0.90
N GLU A 232 1.21 -0.64 1.51
CA GLU A 232 2.23 0.41 1.38
C GLU A 232 3.57 0.02 2.00
N ALA A 233 3.56 -0.72 3.11
CA ALA A 233 4.78 -1.26 3.70
C ALA A 233 5.43 -2.32 2.78
N ALA A 234 4.66 -3.04 1.97
CA ALA A 234 5.23 -3.99 1.00
C ALA A 234 5.94 -3.25 -0.14
N HIS A 235 5.35 -2.18 -0.67
CA HIS A 235 6.03 -1.28 -1.62
C HIS A 235 7.33 -0.72 -1.04
N MET A 236 7.28 -0.26 0.22
CA MET A 236 8.46 0.23 0.94
C MET A 236 9.57 -0.83 0.99
N GLU A 237 9.25 -2.05 1.42
CA GLU A 237 10.22 -3.14 1.53
C GLU A 237 10.81 -3.57 0.20
N LEU A 238 10.01 -3.59 -0.88
CA LEU A 238 10.51 -3.87 -2.22
C LEU A 238 11.48 -2.79 -2.66
N GLN A 239 11.09 -1.52 -2.52
CA GLN A 239 11.90 -0.39 -2.96
C GLN A 239 13.22 -0.29 -2.20
N LEU A 240 13.23 -0.55 -0.89
CA LEU A 240 14.45 -0.56 -0.09
C LEU A 240 15.45 -1.61 -0.61
N ARG A 241 15.00 -2.69 -1.26
CA ARG A 241 15.88 -3.73 -1.82
C ARG A 241 16.29 -3.46 -3.26
N LEU A 242 15.38 -2.89 -4.06
CA LEU A 242 15.67 -2.42 -5.41
C LEU A 242 16.71 -1.28 -5.35
N GLY A 243 16.56 -0.38 -4.38
CA GLY A 243 17.44 0.76 -4.17
C GLY A 243 17.08 1.95 -5.07
N ASN A 244 18.07 2.84 -5.23
CA ASN A 244 17.98 3.99 -6.12
C ASN A 244 19.11 3.90 -7.16
N THR A 245 18.85 4.39 -8.36
CA THR A 245 19.84 4.65 -9.40
C THR A 245 20.19 6.13 -9.47
N LEU A 246 21.31 6.49 -10.09
CA LEU A 246 21.67 7.89 -10.32
C LEU A 246 21.09 8.35 -11.66
N TYR A 247 20.50 9.55 -11.68
CA TYR A 247 20.18 10.20 -12.94
C TYR A 247 21.49 10.61 -13.66
N PRO A 248 21.74 10.20 -14.92
CA PRO A 248 22.93 10.62 -15.63
C PRO A 248 23.01 12.16 -15.70
N GLY A 249 24.12 12.74 -15.20
CA GLY A 249 24.36 14.19 -15.23
C GLY A 249 23.76 15.01 -14.08
N ALA A 250 22.93 14.42 -13.22
CA ALA A 250 22.50 15.04 -11.98
C ALA A 250 22.67 14.00 -10.86
N ASN A 251 23.50 14.24 -9.84
CA ASN A 251 23.73 13.34 -8.69
C ASN A 251 22.47 13.18 -7.80
N ILE A 252 21.31 12.96 -8.41
CA ILE A 252 19.99 12.78 -7.84
C ILE A 252 19.70 11.29 -7.92
N GLY A 253 19.57 10.67 -6.74
CA GLY A 253 19.11 9.28 -6.64
C GLY A 253 17.63 9.20 -7.00
N VAL A 254 17.29 8.37 -7.98
CA VAL A 254 15.92 8.09 -8.39
C VAL A 254 15.60 6.62 -8.10
N PRO A 255 14.41 6.29 -7.60
CA PRO A 255 13.99 4.91 -7.40
C PRO A 255 14.24 4.04 -8.63
N VAL A 256 14.80 2.85 -8.40
CA VAL A 256 14.83 1.81 -9.43
C VAL A 256 13.38 1.46 -9.77
N ASP A 257 13.05 1.57 -11.05
CA ASP A 257 11.70 1.28 -11.56
C ASP A 257 11.47 -0.23 -11.72
N CYS A 258 10.21 -0.65 -11.66
CA CYS A 258 9.81 -2.04 -11.83
C CYS A 258 8.40 -2.15 -12.45
N PRO A 259 7.99 -3.31 -12.97
CA PRO A 259 6.68 -3.47 -13.61
C PRO A 259 5.54 -3.08 -12.66
N ARG A 260 4.58 -2.27 -13.13
CA ARG A 260 3.43 -1.84 -12.31
C ARG A 260 2.62 -3.03 -11.79
N TRP A 261 2.33 -4.02 -12.64
CA TRP A 261 1.61 -5.23 -12.21
C TRP A 261 2.36 -5.97 -11.10
N TRP A 262 3.70 -5.98 -11.14
CA TRP A 262 4.50 -6.67 -10.12
C TRP A 262 4.53 -5.86 -8.83
N ASN A 263 4.73 -4.54 -8.93
CA ASN A 263 4.69 -3.63 -7.80
C ASN A 263 3.35 -3.69 -7.06
N GLU A 264 2.23 -3.64 -7.76
CA GLU A 264 0.90 -3.71 -7.11
C GLU A 264 0.53 -5.13 -6.69
N GLY A 265 0.84 -6.12 -7.53
CA GLY A 265 0.48 -7.51 -7.28
C GLY A 265 1.14 -8.09 -6.04
N HIS A 266 2.43 -7.84 -5.82
CA HIS A 266 3.12 -8.35 -4.62
C HIS A 266 2.60 -7.66 -3.35
N ALA A 267 2.34 -6.35 -3.41
CA ALA A 267 1.82 -5.60 -2.28
C ALA A 267 0.42 -6.11 -1.87
N ALA A 268 -0.42 -6.43 -2.86
CA ALA A 268 -1.73 -7.06 -2.66
C ALA A 268 -1.65 -8.44 -1.97
N VAL A 269 -0.58 -9.22 -2.18
CA VAL A 269 -0.37 -10.50 -1.47
C VAL A 269 -0.11 -10.27 0.03
N PHE A 270 0.59 -9.18 0.37
CA PHE A 270 0.95 -8.84 1.74
C PHE A 270 -0.21 -8.22 2.55
N GLU A 271 -1.28 -7.71 1.92
CA GLU A 271 -2.49 -7.21 2.59
C GLU A 271 -3.04 -8.21 3.64
N TYR A 272 -2.97 -9.50 3.32
CA TYR A 272 -3.52 -10.59 4.13
C TYR A 272 -2.43 -11.38 4.87
N TRP A 273 -1.26 -10.77 5.08
CA TRP A 273 -0.19 -11.38 5.85
C TRP A 273 -0.63 -11.61 7.30
N ASP A 274 -0.46 -12.84 7.76
CA ASP A 274 -0.81 -13.29 9.10
C ASP A 274 0.48 -13.39 9.93
N PHE A 275 0.57 -12.61 11.00
CA PHE A 275 1.78 -12.52 11.81
C PHE A 275 1.93 -13.68 12.80
N ASP A 276 0.88 -14.47 13.00
CA ASP A 276 0.92 -15.67 13.84
C ASP A 276 1.41 -16.89 13.05
N LYS A 277 1.47 -16.77 11.72
CA LYS A 277 1.99 -17.78 10.79
C LYS A 277 3.45 -17.50 10.42
N THR A 278 4.21 -18.57 10.19
CA THR A 278 5.54 -18.53 9.54
C THR A 278 5.44 -17.99 8.11
N VAL A 279 6.59 -17.64 7.51
CA VAL A 279 6.64 -17.17 6.12
C VAL A 279 6.11 -18.24 5.17
N GLU A 280 6.45 -19.49 5.42
CA GLU A 280 6.07 -20.66 4.63
C GLU A 280 4.56 -20.93 4.71
N GLU A 281 4.00 -20.90 5.92
CA GLU A 281 2.55 -21.02 6.13
C GLU A 281 1.81 -19.87 5.44
N ASN A 282 2.31 -18.63 5.55
CA ASN A 282 1.76 -17.48 4.84
C ASN A 282 1.76 -17.69 3.32
N PHE A 283 2.87 -18.18 2.75
CA PHE A 283 2.98 -18.43 1.31
C PHE A 283 2.06 -19.57 0.84
N ALA A 284 1.93 -20.63 1.64
CA ALA A 284 1.03 -21.74 1.35
C ALA A 284 -0.45 -21.33 1.35
N GLU A 285 -0.82 -20.33 2.15
CA GLU A 285 -2.20 -19.86 2.30
C GLU A 285 -2.63 -18.81 1.28
N ILE A 286 -1.71 -18.30 0.45
CA ILE A 286 -2.02 -17.30 -0.58
C ILE A 286 -3.25 -17.67 -1.43
N PRO A 287 -3.42 -18.92 -1.92
CA PRO A 287 -4.60 -19.28 -2.72
C PRO A 287 -5.94 -19.23 -1.97
N ASN A 288 -5.88 -19.21 -0.63
CA ASN A 288 -7.03 -19.38 0.25
C ASN A 288 -7.46 -18.09 0.95
N ARG A 289 -6.72 -17.00 0.77
CA ARG A 289 -6.91 -15.77 1.54
C ARG A 289 -7.05 -14.55 0.65
N GLY A 290 -7.71 -13.55 1.21
CA GLY A 290 -7.82 -12.23 0.63
C GLY A 290 -8.88 -12.08 -0.45
N ARG A 291 -9.09 -10.83 -0.84
CA ARG A 291 -10.20 -10.42 -1.73
C ARG A 291 -10.05 -10.85 -3.18
N TYR A 292 -8.83 -11.13 -3.64
CA TYR A 292 -8.56 -11.37 -5.05
C TYR A 292 -8.72 -12.83 -5.47
N ALA A 293 -8.45 -13.80 -4.59
CA ALA A 293 -8.60 -15.22 -4.92
C ALA A 293 -10.04 -15.57 -5.38
N PRO A 294 -11.11 -15.15 -4.68
CA PRO A 294 -12.49 -15.38 -5.14
C PRO A 294 -12.83 -14.76 -6.50
N VAL A 295 -12.24 -13.61 -6.80
CA VAL A 295 -12.45 -12.89 -8.06
C VAL A 295 -11.80 -13.66 -9.19
N ILE A 296 -10.55 -14.10 -9.00
CA ILE A 296 -9.81 -14.89 -9.99
C ILE A 296 -10.54 -16.18 -10.32
N ARG A 297 -11.04 -16.92 -9.31
CA ARG A 297 -11.87 -18.12 -9.53
C ARG A 297 -13.03 -17.87 -10.51
N ARG A 298 -13.71 -16.72 -10.36
CA ARG A 298 -14.90 -16.35 -11.16
C ARG A 298 -14.60 -15.76 -12.52
N ILE A 299 -13.39 -15.24 -12.76
CA ILE A 299 -13.06 -14.63 -14.05
C ILE A 299 -12.23 -15.54 -14.96
N VAL A 300 -11.41 -16.46 -14.42
CA VAL A 300 -10.56 -17.36 -15.21
C VAL A 300 -11.41 -18.12 -16.24
N GLY A 301 -11.02 -18.06 -17.52
CA GLY A 301 -11.76 -18.70 -18.62
C GLY A 301 -13.02 -17.96 -19.08
N THR A 302 -13.28 -16.74 -18.57
CA THR A 302 -14.37 -15.87 -19.03
C THR A 302 -13.81 -14.69 -19.85
N PRO A 303 -14.64 -13.92 -20.58
CA PRO A 303 -14.19 -12.70 -21.27
C PRO A 303 -13.59 -11.61 -20.35
N LYS A 304 -13.82 -11.68 -19.03
CA LYS A 304 -13.20 -10.79 -18.05
C LYS A 304 -11.74 -11.16 -17.74
N TRP A 305 -11.30 -12.38 -18.07
CA TRP A 305 -9.91 -12.80 -17.95
C TRP A 305 -9.09 -12.27 -19.12
N LYS A 306 -8.10 -11.44 -18.81
CA LYS A 306 -7.12 -10.99 -19.80
C LYS A 306 -5.98 -12.00 -19.92
N ASP A 307 -5.42 -12.12 -21.12
CA ASP A 307 -4.25 -12.96 -21.35
C ASP A 307 -3.01 -12.45 -20.58
N PHE A 308 -1.97 -13.29 -20.53
CA PHE A 308 -0.73 -12.95 -19.87
C PHE A 308 -0.11 -11.67 -20.44
N ASN A 309 -0.15 -11.50 -21.77
CA ASN A 309 0.50 -10.37 -22.42
C ASN A 309 -0.12 -9.03 -21.99
N TYR A 310 -1.45 -8.96 -21.90
CA TYR A 310 -2.15 -7.78 -21.38
C TYR A 310 -1.68 -7.42 -19.96
N VAL A 311 -1.60 -8.39 -19.05
CA VAL A 311 -1.17 -8.15 -17.66
C VAL A 311 0.31 -7.75 -17.61
N TRP A 312 1.12 -8.37 -18.46
CA TRP A 312 2.56 -8.13 -18.55
C TRP A 312 2.92 -6.73 -19.04
N THR A 313 2.24 -6.28 -20.11
CA THR A 313 2.56 -5.03 -20.83
C THR A 313 1.67 -3.85 -20.47
N ILE A 314 0.78 -3.98 -19.47
CA ILE A 314 -0.09 -2.86 -19.09
C ILE A 314 0.74 -1.66 -18.63
N ASP A 315 0.66 -0.58 -19.40
CA ASP A 315 1.38 0.64 -19.15
C ASP A 315 0.75 1.42 -17.97
N PRO A 316 1.49 2.35 -17.34
CA PRO A 316 0.95 3.08 -16.21
C PRO A 316 -0.29 3.89 -16.63
N GLU A 317 -0.27 4.62 -17.74
CA GLU A 317 -1.38 5.47 -18.17
C GLU A 317 -2.70 4.69 -18.27
N SER A 318 -2.66 3.52 -18.93
CA SER A 318 -3.81 2.61 -19.03
C SER A 318 -4.27 2.09 -17.66
N TRP A 319 -3.34 1.69 -16.80
CA TRP A 319 -3.65 1.24 -15.44
C TRP A 319 -4.38 2.32 -14.62
N HIS A 320 -3.92 3.58 -14.72
CA HIS A 320 -4.49 4.69 -13.95
C HIS A 320 -5.84 5.13 -14.51
N LYS A 321 -6.01 5.12 -15.83
CA LYS A 321 -7.29 5.46 -16.47
C LYS A 321 -8.42 4.57 -15.97
N ASP A 322 -8.12 3.30 -15.74
CA ASP A 322 -9.09 2.31 -15.27
C ASP A 322 -9.20 2.23 -13.75
N MET A 323 -8.40 2.99 -12.98
CA MET A 323 -8.23 2.76 -11.54
C MET A 323 -9.55 2.76 -10.73
N THR A 324 -10.52 3.58 -11.09
CA THR A 324 -11.82 3.68 -10.41
C THR A 324 -12.92 2.85 -11.08
N SER A 325 -12.56 2.01 -12.05
CA SER A 325 -13.47 1.18 -12.83
C SER A 325 -13.42 -0.29 -12.39
N GLU A 326 -14.37 -1.10 -12.86
CA GLU A 326 -14.30 -2.56 -12.69
C GLU A 326 -12.99 -3.11 -13.29
N GLN A 327 -12.56 -2.60 -14.45
CA GLN A 327 -11.34 -3.06 -15.11
C GLN A 327 -10.10 -2.78 -14.25
N GLY A 328 -10.05 -1.64 -13.54
CA GLY A 328 -8.96 -1.35 -12.60
C GLY A 328 -8.88 -2.40 -11.49
N PHE A 329 -10.03 -2.74 -10.90
CA PHE A 329 -10.07 -3.80 -9.89
C PHE A 329 -9.64 -5.17 -10.46
N LEU A 330 -10.05 -5.51 -11.68
CA LEU A 330 -9.63 -6.74 -12.36
C LEU A 330 -8.12 -6.75 -12.68
N ASN A 331 -7.54 -5.60 -13.03
CA ASN A 331 -6.10 -5.45 -13.24
C ASN A 331 -5.33 -5.77 -11.96
N TYR A 332 -5.77 -5.25 -10.80
CA TYR A 332 -5.21 -5.61 -9.49
C TYR A 332 -5.38 -7.10 -9.18
N ALA A 333 -6.54 -7.69 -9.47
CA ALA A 333 -6.79 -9.10 -9.24
C ALA A 333 -5.84 -10.00 -10.05
N GLN A 334 -5.65 -9.69 -11.34
CA GLN A 334 -4.76 -10.46 -12.20
C GLN A 334 -3.28 -10.22 -11.86
N ALA A 335 -2.88 -8.99 -11.54
CA ALA A 335 -1.55 -8.69 -11.01
C ALA A 335 -1.26 -9.45 -9.71
N TRP A 336 -2.23 -9.46 -8.78
CA TRP A 336 -2.17 -10.31 -7.59
C TRP A 336 -1.97 -11.76 -7.95
N SER A 337 -2.69 -12.31 -8.94
CA SER A 337 -2.57 -13.74 -9.27
C SER A 337 -1.18 -14.13 -9.80
N LEU A 338 -0.53 -13.24 -10.55
CA LEU A 338 0.82 -13.46 -11.06
C LEU A 338 1.86 -13.36 -9.94
N ALA A 339 1.73 -12.38 -9.04
CA ALA A 339 2.56 -12.27 -7.85
C ALA A 339 2.32 -13.42 -6.84
N ALA A 340 1.07 -13.87 -6.71
CA ALA A 340 0.65 -14.99 -5.88
C ALA A 340 1.28 -16.30 -6.35
N TYR A 341 1.31 -16.54 -7.66
CA TYR A 341 2.13 -17.61 -8.25
C TYR A 341 3.60 -17.46 -7.86
N MET A 342 4.18 -16.28 -8.04
CA MET A 342 5.61 -16.07 -7.76
C MET A 342 5.97 -16.25 -6.28
N MET A 343 5.06 -15.98 -5.35
CA MET A 343 5.31 -16.11 -3.91
C MET A 343 4.88 -17.46 -3.34
N GLY A 344 3.77 -18.02 -3.84
CA GLY A 344 3.16 -19.27 -3.38
C GLY A 344 3.46 -20.50 -4.24
N GLY A 345 4.03 -20.34 -5.44
CA GLY A 345 4.40 -21.42 -6.38
C GLY A 345 5.67 -22.18 -6.02
N GLY A 346 6.13 -22.09 -4.77
CA GLY A 346 7.33 -22.74 -4.27
C GLY A 346 8.61 -22.27 -4.96
N ARG A 347 9.59 -23.18 -5.08
CA ARG A 347 10.95 -22.85 -5.56
C ARG A 347 10.96 -22.26 -6.98
N GLN A 348 10.07 -22.72 -7.86
CA GLN A 348 10.00 -22.19 -9.22
C GLN A 348 9.43 -20.77 -9.23
N GLY A 349 8.32 -20.54 -8.52
CA GLY A 349 7.76 -19.19 -8.35
C GLY A 349 8.79 -18.20 -7.80
N TRP A 350 9.58 -18.60 -6.79
CA TRP A 350 10.60 -17.72 -6.20
C TRP A 350 11.75 -17.40 -7.18
N LYS A 351 12.13 -18.35 -8.05
CA LYS A 351 13.10 -18.07 -9.12
C LYS A 351 12.55 -17.01 -10.08
N ASP A 352 11.28 -17.10 -10.43
CA ASP A 352 10.64 -16.14 -11.34
C ASP A 352 10.48 -14.77 -10.68
N PHE A 353 10.12 -14.72 -9.39
CA PHE A 353 10.11 -13.49 -8.59
C PHE A 353 11.49 -12.81 -8.62
N ARG A 354 12.54 -13.59 -8.37
CA ARG A 354 13.93 -13.11 -8.36
C ARG A 354 14.38 -12.66 -9.74
N ALA A 355 13.97 -13.33 -10.82
CA ALA A 355 14.30 -12.93 -12.19
C ALA A 355 13.75 -11.54 -12.52
N VAL A 356 12.49 -11.25 -12.16
CA VAL A 356 11.88 -9.92 -12.32
C VAL A 356 12.59 -8.88 -11.44
N PHE A 357 12.93 -9.23 -10.20
CA PHE A 357 13.70 -8.36 -9.30
C PHE A 357 15.08 -8.01 -9.87
N ASP A 358 15.87 -9.00 -10.28
CA ASP A 358 17.23 -8.83 -10.80
C ASP A 358 17.22 -8.08 -12.15
N LEU A 359 16.19 -8.28 -12.98
CA LEU A 359 16.01 -7.49 -14.19
C LEU A 359 15.63 -6.04 -13.86
N SER A 360 14.70 -5.82 -12.93
CA SER A 360 14.32 -4.46 -12.49
C SER A 360 15.54 -3.71 -11.97
N LYS A 361 16.39 -4.37 -11.18
CA LYS A 361 17.63 -3.78 -10.67
C LYS A 361 18.64 -3.42 -11.76
N ARG A 362 18.80 -4.26 -12.79
CA ARG A 362 19.70 -4.00 -13.93
C ARG A 362 19.18 -2.94 -14.90
N VAL A 363 17.88 -2.95 -15.18
CA VAL A 363 17.30 -2.11 -16.25
C VAL A 363 16.72 -0.81 -15.70
N GLY A 364 16.08 -0.89 -14.53
CA GLY A 364 15.65 0.28 -13.78
C GLY A 364 16.82 1.14 -13.31
N SER A 365 18.03 0.58 -13.19
CA SER A 365 19.25 1.39 -13.01
C SER A 365 19.68 2.14 -14.26
N ASP A 366 19.49 1.53 -15.43
CA ASP A 366 20.09 2.00 -16.68
C ASP A 366 19.34 3.16 -17.33
N ARG A 367 18.02 3.34 -17.09
CA ARG A 367 17.17 4.44 -17.60
C ARG A 367 17.40 4.91 -19.06
N GLN A 368 18.11 4.16 -19.89
CA GLN A 368 18.51 4.58 -21.24
C GLN A 368 17.37 4.54 -22.27
N THR A 369 16.18 4.08 -21.91
CA THR A 369 14.97 4.24 -22.71
C THR A 369 13.81 4.46 -21.73
N THR A 370 13.30 5.68 -21.59
CA THR A 370 11.94 6.01 -22.08
C THR A 370 11.66 7.52 -22.02
N TYR A 371 12.66 8.35 -21.72
CA TYR A 371 12.48 9.81 -21.77
C TYR A 371 12.32 10.37 -23.18
N MET A 372 12.46 9.52 -24.22
CA MET A 372 12.33 9.86 -25.63
C MET A 372 11.06 9.32 -26.33
N GLY A 373 9.98 9.05 -25.58
CA GLY A 373 8.63 9.10 -26.15
C GLY A 373 8.10 7.87 -26.90
N ASP A 374 8.72 6.70 -26.77
CA ASP A 374 8.22 5.43 -27.34
C ASP A 374 7.23 4.66 -26.45
N ARG A 375 7.11 5.02 -25.17
CA ARG A 375 6.21 4.41 -24.16
C ARG A 375 6.48 2.93 -23.85
N THR A 376 7.51 2.30 -24.45
CA THR A 376 7.88 0.89 -24.20
C THR A 376 8.81 0.78 -23.00
N ARG A 377 8.42 0.02 -21.97
CA ARG A 377 9.24 -0.09 -20.76
C ARG A 377 10.48 -0.96 -21.06
N ALA A 378 11.67 -0.39 -20.88
CA ALA A 378 12.97 -1.04 -21.14
C ALA A 378 13.13 -2.45 -20.54
N TRP A 379 12.43 -2.76 -19.45
CA TRP A 379 12.50 -4.07 -18.81
C TRP A 379 11.73 -5.14 -19.60
N GLU A 380 10.68 -4.79 -20.34
CA GLU A 380 9.86 -5.75 -21.10
C GLU A 380 10.65 -6.33 -22.27
N GLU A 381 11.34 -5.47 -23.02
CA GLU A 381 12.19 -5.86 -24.16
C GLU A 381 13.42 -6.65 -23.73
N LYS A 382 13.92 -6.41 -22.50
CA LYS A 382 15.10 -7.09 -21.94
C LYS A 382 14.75 -8.39 -21.22
N PHE A 383 13.46 -8.74 -21.06
CA PHE A 383 13.05 -10.02 -20.50
C PHE A 383 13.07 -11.08 -21.61
N PRO A 384 13.86 -12.17 -21.49
CA PRO A 384 13.95 -13.18 -22.55
C PRO A 384 12.59 -13.79 -22.89
N ALA A 385 12.28 -13.90 -24.19
CA ALA A 385 10.99 -14.43 -24.67
C ALA A 385 10.70 -15.84 -24.12
N GLU A 386 11.68 -16.74 -24.14
CA GLU A 386 11.54 -18.11 -23.59
C GLU A 386 11.23 -18.10 -22.09
N ALA A 387 11.83 -17.17 -21.33
CA ALA A 387 11.55 -17.01 -19.90
C ALA A 387 10.13 -16.46 -19.68
N LYS A 388 9.67 -15.56 -20.57
CA LYS A 388 8.31 -15.02 -20.54
C LYS A 388 7.26 -16.11 -20.79
N GLU A 389 7.47 -16.94 -21.81
CA GLU A 389 6.62 -18.09 -22.13
C GLU A 389 6.60 -19.12 -20.98
N THR A 390 7.77 -19.39 -20.39
CA THR A 390 7.88 -20.29 -19.23
C THR A 390 7.10 -19.74 -18.03
N LEU A 391 7.22 -18.44 -17.77
CA LEU A 391 6.48 -17.76 -16.71
C LEU A 391 4.97 -17.82 -16.95
N GLU A 392 4.51 -17.53 -18.16
CA GLU A 392 3.09 -17.64 -18.54
C GLU A 392 2.55 -19.05 -18.32
N LYS A 393 3.29 -20.07 -18.77
CA LYS A 393 2.92 -21.48 -18.59
C LYS A 393 2.83 -21.86 -17.10
N ASN A 394 3.81 -21.45 -16.30
CA ASN A 394 3.84 -21.77 -14.87
C ASN A 394 2.73 -21.05 -14.10
N TRP A 395 2.47 -19.78 -14.42
CA TRP A 395 1.38 -19.01 -13.83
C TRP A 395 0.02 -19.63 -14.17
N THR A 396 -0.21 -19.95 -15.45
CA THR A 396 -1.45 -20.58 -15.91
C THR A 396 -1.69 -21.91 -15.20
N LYS A 397 -0.65 -22.74 -15.13
CA LYS A 397 -0.70 -24.02 -14.39
C LYS A 397 -1.01 -23.80 -12.91
N TRP A 398 -0.33 -22.87 -12.25
CA TRP A 398 -0.56 -22.58 -10.84
C TRP A 398 -1.97 -22.10 -10.56
N VAL A 399 -2.53 -21.22 -11.41
CA VAL A 399 -3.91 -20.73 -11.29
C VAL A 399 -4.90 -21.90 -11.40
N GLN A 400 -4.71 -22.80 -12.37
CA GLN A 400 -5.57 -23.98 -12.55
C GLN A 400 -5.53 -24.92 -11.34
N GLU A 401 -4.34 -25.16 -10.77
CA GLU A 401 -4.15 -26.10 -9.67
C GLU A 401 -4.60 -25.54 -8.31
N ASN A 402 -4.43 -24.23 -8.08
CA ASN A 402 -4.57 -23.63 -6.74
C ASN A 402 -5.81 -22.74 -6.58
N ILE A 403 -6.34 -22.21 -7.67
CA ILE A 403 -7.47 -21.26 -7.69
C ILE A 403 -8.67 -21.91 -8.38
N SER A 404 -9.01 -23.13 -7.94
CA SER A 404 -10.17 -23.87 -8.48
C SER A 404 -11.50 -23.18 -8.14
N ARG A 405 -12.42 -23.20 -9.11
CA ARG A 405 -13.80 -22.70 -8.97
C ARG A 405 -14.61 -23.42 -7.91
N ASP A 406 -14.28 -24.67 -7.62
CA ASP A 406 -15.02 -25.50 -6.67
C ASP A 406 -14.60 -25.24 -5.21
N LYS A 407 -13.55 -24.44 -5.01
CA LYS A 407 -13.05 -24.08 -3.69
C LYS A 407 -13.83 -22.88 -3.14
N SER A 408 -14.36 -23.01 -1.92
CA SER A 408 -14.88 -21.90 -1.12
C SER A 408 -13.91 -21.58 0.00
N VAL A 409 -13.70 -20.30 0.30
CA VAL A 409 -12.88 -19.87 1.45
C VAL A 409 -13.71 -19.14 2.52
N PRO A 410 -13.35 -19.21 3.82
CA PRO A 410 -14.18 -18.71 4.93
C PRO A 410 -14.62 -17.23 4.85
N ASP A 411 -13.91 -16.39 4.09
CA ASP A 411 -14.23 -14.96 3.91
C ASP A 411 -14.64 -14.60 2.47
N GLU A 412 -14.82 -15.59 1.61
CA GLU A 412 -15.16 -15.40 0.20
C GLU A 412 -16.44 -14.59 0.02
N GLU A 413 -17.49 -14.97 0.74
CA GLU A 413 -18.79 -14.30 0.70
C GLU A 413 -18.65 -12.82 1.08
N TYR A 414 -17.92 -12.55 2.17
CA TYR A 414 -17.68 -11.21 2.66
C TYR A 414 -16.94 -10.34 1.63
N TYR A 415 -15.84 -10.84 1.05
CA TYR A 415 -15.07 -10.06 0.08
C TYR A 415 -15.81 -9.84 -1.24
N LEU A 416 -16.58 -10.82 -1.72
CA LEU A 416 -17.41 -10.66 -2.92
C LEU A 416 -18.54 -9.66 -2.69
N LYS A 417 -19.25 -9.76 -1.55
CA LYS A 417 -20.31 -8.82 -1.17
C LYS A 417 -19.76 -7.41 -1.01
N ARG A 418 -18.62 -7.21 -0.34
CA ARG A 418 -17.93 -5.91 -0.27
C ARG A 418 -17.46 -5.43 -1.66
N GLY A 419 -17.20 -6.37 -2.56
CA GLY A 419 -16.96 -6.18 -3.99
C GLY A 419 -18.16 -5.70 -4.81
N GLY A 420 -19.37 -5.76 -4.26
CA GLY A 420 -20.61 -5.56 -5.03
C GLY A 420 -20.98 -6.76 -5.89
N TYR A 421 -20.41 -7.94 -5.62
CA TYR A 421 -20.61 -9.16 -6.39
C TYR A 421 -21.45 -10.18 -5.64
N ASN A 422 -22.36 -10.84 -6.36
CA ASN A 422 -23.20 -11.90 -5.82
C ASN A 422 -22.37 -13.18 -5.61
N PRO A 423 -22.16 -13.64 -4.36
CA PRO A 423 -21.35 -14.83 -4.08
C PRO A 423 -22.01 -16.14 -4.51
N ASP A 424 -23.33 -16.16 -4.66
CA ASP A 424 -24.11 -17.34 -5.08
C ASP A 424 -23.86 -17.69 -6.55
N VAL A 425 -23.41 -16.71 -7.34
CA VAL A 425 -23.00 -16.89 -8.73
C VAL A 425 -21.53 -17.32 -8.75
N LYS A 426 -21.28 -18.60 -9.05
CA LYS A 426 -19.95 -19.22 -8.98
C LYS A 426 -19.20 -19.27 -10.32
N ASP A 427 -19.93 -19.24 -11.44
CA ASP A 427 -19.40 -19.43 -12.79
C ASP A 427 -18.91 -18.14 -13.45
N LYS A 428 -19.33 -16.99 -12.93
CA LYS A 428 -18.97 -15.65 -13.44
C LYS A 428 -18.99 -14.60 -12.34
N LEU A 429 -18.33 -13.48 -12.61
CA LEU A 429 -18.38 -12.31 -11.74
C LEU A 429 -19.62 -11.46 -12.06
N GLN A 430 -20.66 -11.58 -11.23
CA GLN A 430 -21.94 -10.90 -11.41
C GLN A 430 -22.18 -9.85 -10.32
N ARG A 431 -22.50 -8.62 -10.72
CA ARG A 431 -22.88 -7.54 -9.80
C ARG A 431 -24.31 -7.72 -9.30
N TYR A 432 -24.56 -7.22 -8.09
CA TYR A 432 -25.91 -6.99 -7.61
C TYR A 432 -26.64 -5.95 -8.49
N SER A 433 -27.94 -6.14 -8.69
CA SER A 433 -28.81 -5.15 -9.31
C SER A 433 -28.96 -3.91 -8.43
N SER A 434 -29.43 -2.80 -9.01
CA SER A 434 -29.64 -1.53 -8.29
C SER A 434 -30.56 -1.68 -7.07
N THR A 435 -31.56 -2.56 -7.14
CA THR A 435 -32.49 -2.87 -6.05
C THR A 435 -31.86 -3.75 -4.97
N GLU A 436 -30.94 -4.64 -5.34
CA GLU A 436 -30.23 -5.50 -4.37
C GLU A 436 -29.09 -4.77 -3.64
N ILE A 437 -28.55 -3.70 -4.22
CA ILE A 437 -27.46 -2.90 -3.62
C ILE A 437 -27.85 -2.30 -2.27
N GLU A 438 -29.11 -1.90 -2.08
CA GLU A 438 -29.54 -1.33 -0.80
C GLU A 438 -29.58 -2.38 0.33
N ASN A 439 -30.08 -3.58 0.01
CA ASN A 439 -30.03 -4.73 0.93
C ASN A 439 -28.59 -5.14 1.23
N LEU A 440 -27.72 -5.12 0.23
CA LEU A 440 -26.29 -5.37 0.38
C LEU A 440 -25.64 -4.34 1.32
N ARG A 441 -25.91 -3.04 1.14
CA ARG A 441 -25.39 -1.98 2.01
C ARG A 441 -25.79 -2.19 3.46
N LYS A 442 -27.05 -2.56 3.70
CA LYS A 442 -27.54 -2.89 5.04
C LYS A 442 -26.81 -4.10 5.61
N TRP A 443 -26.71 -5.18 4.85
CA TRP A 443 -25.99 -6.40 5.26
C TRP A 443 -24.52 -6.12 5.58
N ILE A 444 -23.81 -5.32 4.76
CA ILE A 444 -22.40 -4.96 5.01
C ILE A 444 -22.28 -4.23 6.34
N ARG A 445 -23.13 -3.23 6.61
CA ARG A 445 -23.12 -2.51 7.90
C ARG A 445 -23.37 -3.45 9.08
N GLU A 446 -24.34 -4.35 8.96
CA GLU A 446 -24.68 -5.33 10.01
C GLU A 446 -23.54 -6.34 10.25
N GLU A 447 -22.92 -6.83 9.18
CA GLU A 447 -21.80 -7.77 9.23
C GLU A 447 -20.54 -7.11 9.80
N GLU A 448 -20.27 -5.84 9.44
CA GLU A 448 -19.23 -5.05 10.06
C GLU A 448 -19.46 -4.92 11.57
N GLU A 449 -20.69 -4.59 12.00
CA GLU A 449 -21.04 -4.54 13.43
C GLU A 449 -20.95 -5.91 14.13
N ARG A 450 -21.33 -7.01 13.46
CA ARG A 450 -21.20 -8.37 14.00
C ARG A 450 -19.74 -8.77 14.18
N ARG A 451 -18.90 -8.57 13.17
CA ARG A 451 -17.46 -8.86 13.23
C ARG A 451 -16.76 -7.97 14.26
N LYS A 452 -17.21 -6.72 14.45
CA LYS A 452 -16.76 -5.84 15.56
C LYS A 452 -17.03 -6.49 16.92
N LYS A 453 -18.20 -7.10 17.13
CA LYS A 453 -18.57 -7.79 18.38
C LYS A 453 -17.87 -9.14 18.55
N SER A 454 -17.75 -9.94 17.49
CA SER A 454 -17.10 -11.27 17.55
C SER A 454 -15.63 -11.18 17.98
N LYS A 455 -14.89 -10.18 17.48
CA LYS A 455 -13.49 -9.94 17.88
C LYS A 455 -13.33 -9.40 19.30
N GLN A 456 -14.40 -8.91 19.93
CA GLN A 456 -14.41 -8.59 21.37
C GLN A 456 -14.61 -9.84 22.26
N ILE A 457 -15.12 -10.95 21.69
CA ILE A 457 -15.45 -12.18 22.43
C ILE A 457 -14.33 -13.23 22.29
N GLU A 458 -13.59 -13.24 21.18
CA GLU A 458 -12.44 -14.14 20.95
C GLU A 458 -11.10 -13.61 21.51
N ARG A 459 -11.14 -12.61 22.37
CA ARG A 459 -10.00 -12.11 23.16
C ARG A 459 -10.35 -12.15 24.63
#